data_AF-A0A519V0A0-F1
#
_entry.id   AF-A0A519V0A0-F1
#
_cell.length_a   1.000
_cell.length_b   1.000
_cell.length_c   1.000
_cell.angle_alpha   90.00
_cell.angle_beta   90.00
_cell.angle_gamma   90.00
#
_symmetry.space_group_name_H-M   'P 1'
#
loop_
_entity.id
_entity.type
_entity.pdbx_description
1 polymer ?
#
loop_
_entity_poly.entity_id
_entity_poly.type
_entity_poly.pdbx_seq_one_letter_code
_entity_poly.pdbx_strand_id
1 'polypeptide(L)'
;MPTPFTFVRLSYHSGDWDAVDERMPANLLHSLVQYTTVPVETKEKVVALDSPELFNYPFCYLSGHRLVQFSAAEKKNFTQYVRNGGFVFV
;
A
#
# COMPACT_ATOMS: atom_id res chain seq x y z
N MET A 1 -17.93 -8.89 -10.80
CA MET A 1 -18.10 -8.01 -9.61
C MET A 1 -16.82 -7.20 -9.45
N PRO A 2 -16.85 -5.95 -8.97
CA PRO A 2 -15.64 -5.19 -8.70
C PRO A 2 -14.77 -5.95 -7.69
N THR A 3 -13.46 -5.97 -7.90
CA THR A 3 -12.50 -6.46 -6.90
C THR A 3 -12.63 -5.61 -5.64
N PRO A 4 -12.69 -6.21 -4.43
CA PRO A 4 -12.77 -5.43 -3.21
C PRO A 4 -11.52 -4.57 -3.04
N PHE A 5 -11.70 -3.38 -2.48
CA PHE A 5 -10.60 -2.51 -2.08
C PHE A 5 -9.74 -3.22 -1.05
N THR A 6 -8.44 -3.33 -1.31
CA THR A 6 -7.48 -3.93 -0.37
C THR A 6 -6.53 -2.85 0.11
N PHE A 7 -6.41 -2.71 1.43
CA PHE A 7 -5.39 -1.84 2.00
C PHE A 7 -4.03 -2.52 1.88
N VAL A 8 -3.20 -2.07 0.94
CA VAL A 8 -1.87 -2.62 0.70
C VAL A 8 -0.82 -1.78 1.39
N ARG A 9 -0.06 -2.36 2.31
CA ARG A 9 1.14 -1.74 2.90
C ARG A 9 2.37 -2.17 2.10
N LEU A 10 3.18 -1.21 1.68
CA LEU A 10 4.41 -1.48 0.96
C LEU A 10 5.53 -1.85 1.94
N SER A 11 6.15 -3.01 1.74
CA SER A 11 7.44 -3.33 2.34
C SER A 11 8.57 -2.99 1.38
N TYR A 12 9.66 -2.46 1.92
CA TYR A 12 10.87 -2.12 1.19
C TYR A 12 12.09 -2.47 2.03
N HIS A 13 13.24 -2.66 1.38
CA HIS A 13 14.44 -3.22 2.02
C HIS A 13 15.09 -2.29 3.05
N SER A 14 14.92 -0.98 2.90
CA SER A 14 15.47 0.00 3.82
C SER A 14 14.46 0.46 4.87
N GLY A 15 14.93 1.09 5.93
CA GLY A 15 14.06 1.73 6.91
C GLY A 15 13.20 0.75 7.72
N ASP A 16 12.12 1.30 8.28
CA ASP A 16 11.23 0.67 9.25
C ASP A 16 9.76 0.77 8.79
N TRP A 17 9.48 0.17 7.64
CA TRP A 17 8.14 0.17 7.03
C TRP A 17 7.06 -0.46 7.93
N ASP A 18 7.49 -1.35 8.84
CA ASP A 18 6.70 -2.10 9.81
C ASP A 18 6.56 -1.38 11.17
N ALA A 19 7.35 -0.34 11.44
CA ALA A 19 7.30 0.38 12.72
C ALA A 19 6.08 1.30 12.86
N VAL A 20 5.22 1.35 11.85
CA VAL A 20 4.10 2.30 11.77
C VAL A 20 2.83 1.70 12.37
N ASP A 21 2.19 2.49 13.24
CA ASP A 21 1.01 2.14 14.04
C ASP A 21 -0.09 1.44 13.21
N GLU A 22 -0.50 0.25 13.67
CA GLU A 22 -1.59 -0.57 13.11
C GLU A 22 -2.95 0.14 13.12
N ARG A 23 -3.09 1.25 13.85
CA ARG A 23 -4.34 2.04 13.89
C ARG A 23 -4.68 2.69 12.55
N MET A 24 -3.70 3.06 11.72
CA MET A 24 -3.96 3.71 10.44
C MET A 24 -4.79 2.86 9.47
N PRO A 25 -4.39 1.62 9.12
CA PRO A 25 -5.20 0.76 8.26
C PRO A 25 -6.58 0.47 8.87
N ALA A 26 -6.65 0.23 10.18
CA ALA A 26 -7.93 -0.05 10.86
C ALA A 26 -8.90 1.14 10.77
N ASN A 27 -8.44 2.36 11.00
CA ASN A 27 -9.27 3.56 10.96
C ASN A 27 -9.78 3.86 9.54
N LEU A 28 -8.94 3.69 8.52
CA LEU A 28 -9.37 3.90 7.13
C LEU A 28 -10.39 2.84 6.70
N LEU A 29 -10.10 1.55 6.96
CA LEU A 29 -11.01 0.46 6.64
C LEU A 29 -12.35 0.64 7.35
N HIS A 30 -12.35 1.01 8.64
CA HIS A 30 -13.56 1.31 9.38
C HIS A 30 -14.38 2.44 8.73
N SER A 31 -13.71 3.53 8.33
CA SER A 31 -14.37 4.66 7.67
C SER A 31 -14.98 4.27 6.31
N LEU A 32 -14.27 3.46 5.52
CA LEU A 32 -14.79 2.96 4.24
C LEU A 32 -16.05 2.12 4.44
N VAL A 33 -16.06 1.22 5.43
CA VAL A 33 -17.22 0.40 5.78
C VAL A 33 -18.38 1.24 6.30
N GLN A 34 -18.09 2.24 7.13
CA GLN A 34 -19.13 3.05 7.78
C GLN A 34 -19.79 4.05 6.82
N TYR A 35 -19.02 4.65 5.91
CA TYR A 35 -19.48 5.80 5.13
C TYR A 35 -19.66 5.50 3.63
N THR A 36 -19.34 4.29 3.16
CA THR A 36 -19.44 3.93 1.74
C THR A 36 -20.06 2.55 1.55
N THR A 37 -20.41 2.21 0.31
CA THR A 37 -20.82 0.86 -0.09
C THR A 37 -19.73 0.10 -0.85
N VAL A 38 -18.50 0.63 -0.82
CA VAL A 38 -17.35 0.01 -1.50
C VAL A 38 -17.07 -1.35 -0.84
N PRO A 39 -17.01 -2.45 -1.61
CA PRO A 39 -16.55 -3.72 -1.07
C PRO A 39 -15.10 -3.58 -0.60
N VAL A 40 -14.80 -3.95 0.63
CA VAL A 40 -13.44 -3.89 1.19
C VAL A 40 -12.97 -5.27 1.65
N GLU A 41 -11.68 -5.52 1.50
CA GLU A 41 -11.00 -6.59 2.22
C GLU A 41 -10.67 -6.09 3.63
N THR A 42 -11.09 -6.84 4.65
CA THR A 42 -10.94 -6.44 6.06
C THR A 42 -9.53 -6.64 6.59
N LYS A 43 -8.72 -7.43 5.88
CA LYS A 43 -7.32 -7.68 6.20
C LYS A 43 -6.43 -6.80 5.33
N GLU A 44 -5.50 -6.10 5.97
CA GLU A 44 -4.43 -5.47 5.22
C GLU A 44 -3.57 -6.54 4.53
N LYS A 45 -2.90 -6.12 3.45
CA LYS A 45 -1.94 -6.96 2.76
C LYS A 45 -0.59 -6.26 2.68
N VAL A 46 0.46 -6.97 3.05
CA VAL A 46 1.83 -6.48 2.86
C VAL A 46 2.34 -6.96 1.50
N VAL A 47 2.82 -6.03 0.68
CA VAL A 47 3.38 -6.32 -0.64
C VAL A 47 4.76 -5.70 -0.74
N ALA A 48 5.75 -6.50 -1.14
CA ALA A 48 7.10 -6.01 -1.39
C ALA A 48 7.14 -5.09 -2.62
N LEU A 49 7.83 -3.96 -2.49
CA LEU A 49 7.85 -2.93 -3.51
C LEU A 49 8.57 -3.37 -4.80
N ASP A 50 9.49 -4.34 -4.71
CA ASP A 50 10.14 -4.98 -5.86
C ASP A 50 9.32 -6.15 -6.47
N SER A 51 8.22 -6.55 -5.84
CA SER A 51 7.36 -7.61 -6.34
C SER A 51 6.47 -7.11 -7.48
N PRO A 52 6.30 -7.90 -8.56
CA PRO A 52 5.31 -7.60 -9.61
C PRO A 52 3.87 -7.66 -9.08
N GLU A 53 3.63 -8.26 -7.91
CA GLU A 53 2.31 -8.30 -7.28
C GLU A 53 1.75 -6.90 -6.98
N LEU A 54 2.64 -5.90 -6.81
CA LEU A 54 2.29 -4.48 -6.65
C LEU A 54 1.26 -4.01 -7.68
N PHE A 55 1.40 -4.45 -8.93
CA PHE A 55 0.56 -4.00 -10.04
C PHE A 55 -0.88 -4.53 -10.01
N ASN A 56 -1.19 -5.45 -9.09
CA ASN A 56 -2.55 -5.96 -8.92
C ASN A 56 -3.44 -5.05 -8.06
N TYR A 57 -2.87 -4.03 -7.42
CA TYR A 57 -3.58 -3.20 -6.45
C TYR A 57 -3.58 -1.72 -6.84
N PRO A 58 -4.74 -1.07 -6.99
CA PRO A 58 -4.81 0.32 -7.41
C PRO A 58 -4.41 1.32 -6.31
N PHE A 59 -4.36 0.88 -5.05
CA PHE A 59 -4.01 1.67 -3.89
C PHE A 59 -2.88 1.00 -3.11
N CYS A 60 -1.90 1.79 -2.66
CA CYS A 60 -0.83 1.38 -1.76
C CYS A 60 -0.59 2.44 -0.69
N TYR A 61 -0.17 1.98 0.47
CA TYR A 61 0.25 2.79 1.61
C TYR A 61 1.74 2.59 1.83
N LEU A 62 2.48 3.69 1.83
CA LEU A 62 3.90 3.74 2.11
C LEU A 62 4.10 4.47 3.43
N SER A 63 4.82 3.86 4.35
CA SER A 63 5.05 4.43 5.66
C SER A 63 6.44 4.11 6.17
N GLY A 64 6.99 4.93 7.05
CA GLY A 64 8.29 4.72 7.69
C GLY A 64 8.76 5.96 8.42
N HIS A 65 9.54 5.80 9.49
CA HIS A 65 10.09 6.93 10.25
C HIS A 65 11.50 7.30 9.77
N ARG A 66 12.18 6.38 9.07
CA ARG A 66 13.52 6.57 8.54
C ARG A 66 13.52 6.95 7.06
N LEU A 67 14.65 7.49 6.62
CA LEU A 67 14.90 7.79 5.22
C LEU A 67 14.73 6.54 4.35
N VAL A 68 13.83 6.65 3.38
CA VAL A 68 13.56 5.61 2.40
C VAL A 68 14.67 5.60 1.35
N GLN A 69 15.36 4.48 1.23
CA GLN A 69 16.35 4.22 0.19
C GLN A 69 15.89 3.04 -0.66
N PHE A 70 15.41 3.33 -1.87
CA PHE A 70 15.01 2.29 -2.80
C PHE A 70 16.21 1.68 -3.52
N SER A 71 16.22 0.36 -3.60
CA SER A 71 17.00 -0.39 -4.58
C SER A 71 16.59 -0.03 -6.02
N ALA A 72 17.39 -0.45 -6.99
CA ALA A 72 17.07 -0.23 -8.40
C ALA A 72 15.74 -0.87 -8.82
N ALA A 73 15.42 -2.05 -8.27
CA ALA A 73 14.18 -2.77 -8.55
C ALA A 73 12.96 -2.04 -7.96
N GLU A 74 13.02 -1.67 -6.67
CA GLU A 74 11.96 -0.92 -5.99
C GLU A 74 11.69 0.43 -6.67
N LYS A 75 12.75 1.17 -7.03
CA LYS A 75 12.61 2.46 -7.72
C LYS A 75 11.94 2.29 -9.09
N LYS A 76 12.30 1.24 -9.84
CA LYS A 76 11.70 0.94 -11.15
C LYS A 76 10.22 0.64 -11.00
N ASN A 77 9.86 -0.27 -10.08
CA ASN A 77 8.48 -0.67 -9.86
C ASN A 77 7.63 0.49 -9.33
N PHE A 78 8.12 1.24 -8.34
CA PHE A 78 7.41 2.40 -7.78
C PHE A 78 7.13 3.45 -8.86
N THR A 79 8.13 3.76 -9.69
CA THR A 79 7.96 4.70 -10.80
C THR A 79 6.91 4.20 -11.78
N GLN A 80 6.99 2.93 -12.18
CA GLN A 80 6.03 2.32 -13.10
C GLN A 80 4.62 2.30 -12.51
N TYR A 81 4.47 1.98 -11.23
CA TYR A 81 3.20 1.94 -10.51
C TYR A 81 2.48 3.29 -10.57
N VAL A 82 3.16 4.36 -10.14
CA VAL A 82 2.60 5.71 -10.11
C VAL A 82 2.29 6.20 -11.53
N ARG A 83 3.18 5.92 -12.50
CA ARG A 83 2.97 6.31 -13.91
C ARG A 83 1.79 5.60 -14.56
N ASN A 84 1.47 4.39 -14.10
CA ASN A 84 0.32 3.63 -14.56
C ASN A 84 -1.00 4.01 -13.86
N GLY A 85 -0.98 5.03 -12.99
CA GLY A 85 -2.16 5.52 -12.28
C GLY A 85 -2.39 4.90 -10.91
N GLY A 86 -1.43 4.12 -10.38
CA GLY A 86 -1.48 3.63 -9.02
C GLY A 86 -1.44 4.78 -8.00
N PHE A 87 -2.28 4.71 -6.97
CA PHE A 87 -2.34 5.72 -5.92
C PHE A 87 -1.48 5.30 -4.73
N VAL A 88 -0.59 6.19 -4.29
CA VAL A 88 0.25 5.97 -3.11
C VAL A 88 -0.14 6.97 -2.03
N PHE A 89 -0.56 6.46 -0.88
CA PHE A 89 -0.76 7.23 0.34
C PHE A 89 0.51 7.16 1.20
N VAL A 90 1.01 8.31 1.66
CA VAL A 90 2.24 8.47 2.46
C VAL A 90 1.96 9.21 3.75
#